data_AF-A0A4R0QWX0-F1
#
_entry.id   AF-A0A4R0QWX0-F1
#
_cell.length_a   1.000
_cell.length_b   1.000
_cell.length_c   1.000
_cell.angle_alpha   90.00
_cell.angle_beta   90.00
_cell.angle_gamma   90.00
#
_symmetry.space_group_name_H-M   'P 1'
#
loop_
_entity.id
_entity.type
_entity.pdbx_description
1 polymer ?
#
loop_
_entity_poly.entity_id
_entity_poly.type
_entity_poly.pdbx_seq_one_letter_code
_entity_poly.pdbx_strand_id
1 'polypeptide(L)'
;MSDNKGYAPELIELHKQLLEHVYVQGLQSIYDRVEKKFNKDAHKRAQQAKGDINSDKKQMDSAIVGESSQAIRDSIDKHVTQYDSIGEK
;
A
#
# COMPACT_ATOMS: atom_id res chain seq x y z
N MET A 1 8.15 -49.35 11.61
CA MET A 1 7.43 -48.83 12.79
C MET A 1 8.38 -47.90 13.53
N SER A 2 8.13 -46.60 13.36
CA SER A 2 8.58 -45.47 14.20
C SER A 2 10.09 -45.15 14.30
N ASP A 3 10.63 -44.46 13.29
CA ASP A 3 11.82 -43.60 13.41
C ASP A 3 11.47 -42.37 14.28
N ASN A 4 11.33 -42.59 15.59
CA ASN A 4 11.05 -41.52 16.55
C ASN A 4 12.23 -41.41 17.52
N LYS A 5 13.38 -40.96 17.01
CA LYS A 5 14.45 -40.43 17.87
C LYS A 5 14.01 -39.05 18.32
N GLY A 6 13.28 -39.00 19.43
CA GLY A 6 12.88 -37.74 20.06
C GLY A 6 14.10 -36.85 20.23
N TYR A 7 14.07 -35.65 19.65
CA TYR A 7 15.12 -34.67 19.79
C TYR A 7 15.32 -34.31 21.27
N ALA A 8 16.56 -34.07 21.68
CA ALA A 8 16.86 -33.62 23.03
C ALA A 8 16.08 -32.32 23.33
N PRO A 9 15.48 -32.15 24.52
CA PRO A 9 14.66 -30.98 24.87
C PRO A 9 15.37 -29.65 24.63
N GLU A 10 16.68 -29.60 24.87
CA GLU A 10 17.53 -28.43 24.64
C GLU A 10 17.62 -28.07 23.16
N LEU A 11 17.65 -29.08 22.29
CA LEU A 11 17.67 -28.89 20.84
C LEU A 11 16.31 -28.41 20.32
N ILE A 12 15.20 -28.90 20.90
CA ILE A 12 13.86 -28.41 20.57
C ILE A 12 13.73 -26.94 20.98
N GLU A 13 14.21 -26.58 22.16
CA GLU A 13 14.14 -25.22 22.67
C GLU A 13 15.02 -24.26 21.85
N LEU A 14 16.22 -24.70 21.45
CA LEU A 14 17.08 -23.93 20.54
C LEU A 14 16.41 -23.70 19.18
N HIS A 15 15.74 -24.70 18.62
CA HIS A 15 15.01 -24.54 17.35
C HIS A 15 13.83 -23.57 17.48
N LYS A 16 13.11 -23.58 18.60
CA LYS A 16 12.05 -22.59 18.87
C LYS A 16 12.61 -21.18 18.94
N GLN A 17 13.69 -20.97 19.69
CA GLN A 17 14.32 -19.65 19.79
C GLN A 17 14.81 -19.14 18.43
N LEU A 18 15.38 -20.01 17.61
CA LEU A 18 15.87 -19.65 16.28
C LEU A 18 14.70 -19.36 15.32
N LEU A 19 13.61 -20.11 15.42
CA LEU A 19 12.38 -19.81 14.70
C LEU A 19 11.80 -18.45 15.10
N GLU A 20 11.63 -18.21 16.40
CA GLU A 20 10.94 -17.04 16.95
C GLU A 20 11.77 -15.76 16.79
N HIS A 21 13.05 -15.79 17.15
CA HIS A 21 13.88 -14.59 17.22
C HIS A 21 14.64 -14.27 15.93
N VAL A 22 14.84 -15.25 15.05
CA VAL A 22 15.60 -15.04 13.82
C VAL A 22 14.70 -15.14 12.60
N TYR A 23 14.03 -16.28 12.41
CA TYR A 23 13.25 -16.49 11.20
C TYR A 23 11.98 -15.64 11.14
N VAL A 24 11.16 -15.65 12.20
CA VAL A 24 9.91 -14.88 12.22
C VAL A 24 10.20 -13.38 12.16
N GLN A 25 11.17 -12.88 12.93
CA GLN A 25 11.57 -11.47 12.87
C GLN A 25 12.15 -11.06 11.52
N GLY A 26 12.94 -11.93 10.89
CA GLY A 26 13.46 -11.71 9.54
C GLY A 26 12.35 -11.63 8.49
N LEU A 27 11.38 -12.54 8.56
CA LEU A 27 10.21 -12.54 7.67
C LEU A 27 9.34 -11.28 7.89
N GLN A 28 9.10 -10.89 9.14
CA GLN A 28 8.38 -9.66 9.47
C GLN A 28 9.10 -8.43 8.90
N SER A 29 10.43 -8.36 9.06
CA SER A 29 11.23 -7.24 8.53
C SER A 29 11.19 -7.15 6.99
N ILE A 30 11.12 -8.30 6.30
CA ILE A 30 10.95 -8.34 4.84
C ILE A 30 9.54 -7.87 4.47
N TYR A 31 8.52 -8.37 5.16
CA TYR A 31 7.13 -7.98 4.96
C TYR A 31 6.95 -6.46 5.13
N ASP A 32 7.38 -5.89 6.26
CA ASP A 32 7.25 -4.46 6.57
C ASP A 32 7.96 -3.59 5.51
N ARG A 33 9.12 -4.05 5.01
CA ARG A 33 9.86 -3.35 3.96
C ARG A 33 9.10 -3.34 2.64
N VAL A 34 8.50 -4.47 2.27
CA VAL A 34 7.73 -4.60 1.03
C VAL A 34 6.44 -3.78 1.14
N GLU A 35 5.73 -3.86 2.26
CA GLU A 35 4.53 -3.07 2.53
C GLU A 35 4.82 -1.57 2.44
N LYS A 36 5.85 -1.09 3.13
CA LYS A 36 6.26 0.32 3.08
C LYS A 36 6.62 0.78 1.67
N LYS A 37 7.31 -0.06 0.88
CA LYS A 37 7.64 0.26 -0.51
C LYS A 37 6.37 0.33 -1.36
N PHE A 38 5.46 -0.62 -1.21
CA PHE A 38 4.19 -0.65 -1.91
C PHE A 38 3.36 0.60 -1.59
N ASN A 39 3.19 0.96 -0.32
CA ASN A 39 2.42 2.13 0.10
C ASN A 39 3.02 3.42 -0.47
N LYS A 40 4.36 3.55 -0.46
CA LYS A 40 5.06 4.68 -1.09
C LYS A 40 4.81 4.76 -2.61
N ASP A 41 4.91 3.64 -3.31
CA ASP A 41 4.71 3.59 -4.76
C ASP A 41 3.24 3.85 -5.13
N ALA A 42 2.29 3.32 -4.34
CA ALA A 42 0.87 3.57 -4.48
C ALA A 42 0.53 5.04 -4.27
N HIS A 43 1.04 5.65 -3.20
CA HIS A 43 0.88 7.07 -2.92
C HIS A 43 1.43 7.95 -4.05
N LYS A 44 2.64 7.63 -4.55
CA LYS A 44 3.23 8.36 -5.68
C LYS A 44 2.36 8.30 -6.93
N ARG A 45 1.85 7.11 -7.28
CA ARG A 45 0.97 6.94 -8.45
C ARG A 45 -0.37 7.67 -8.26
N ALA A 46 -0.92 7.65 -7.06
CA ALA A 46 -2.15 8.36 -6.74
C ALA A 46 -1.99 9.88 -6.88
N GLN A 47 -0.88 10.44 -6.38
CA GLN A 47 -0.56 11.87 -6.55
C GLN A 47 -0.33 12.25 -8.02
N GLN A 48 0.28 11.37 -8.82
CA GLN A 48 0.40 11.57 -10.27
C GLN A 48 -0.97 11.61 -10.95
N ALA A 49 -1.82 10.60 -10.72
CA ALA A 49 -3.17 10.55 -11.28
C ALA A 49 -4.01 11.77 -10.87
N LYS A 50 -3.91 12.20 -9.60
CA LYS A 50 -4.53 13.45 -9.11
C LYS A 50 -4.01 14.68 -9.86
N GLY A 51 -2.71 14.75 -10.12
CA GLY A 51 -2.11 15.80 -10.94
C GLY A 51 -2.68 15.85 -12.35
N ASP A 52 -2.77 14.69 -13.01
CA ASP A 52 -3.30 14.55 -14.37
C ASP A 52 -4.78 14.96 -14.42
N ILE A 53 -5.61 14.46 -13.49
CA ILE A 53 -7.03 14.82 -13.39
C ILE A 53 -7.22 16.34 -13.18
N ASN A 54 -6.40 16.96 -12.32
CA ASN A 54 -6.46 18.40 -12.10
C ASN A 54 -6.03 19.20 -13.33
N SER A 55 -5.09 18.68 -14.12
CA SER A 55 -4.70 19.26 -15.41
C SER A 55 -5.86 19.19 -16.40
N ASP A 56 -6.49 18.02 -16.53
CA ASP A 56 -7.63 17.80 -17.41
C ASP A 56 -8.82 18.70 -17.01
N LYS A 57 -9.08 18.83 -15.71
CA LYS A 57 -10.11 19.76 -15.18
C LYS A 57 -9.88 21.20 -15.68
N LYS A 58 -8.64 21.70 -15.61
CA LYS A 58 -8.30 23.06 -16.08
C LYS A 58 -8.47 23.21 -17.60
N GLN A 59 -8.15 22.17 -18.37
CA GLN A 59 -8.37 22.18 -19.82
C GLN A 59 -9.87 22.16 -20.16
N MET A 60 -10.67 21.36 -19.45
CA MET A 60 -12.13 21.34 -19.61
C MET A 60 -12.76 22.68 -19.23
N ASP A 61 -12.31 23.30 -18.14
CA ASP A 61 -12.77 24.63 -17.72
C ASP A 61 -12.51 25.71 -18.77
N SER A 62 -11.42 25.55 -19.54
CA SER A 62 -11.09 26.45 -20.65
C SER A 62 -11.96 26.20 -21.89
N ALA A 63 -12.61 25.03 -22.00
CA ALA A 63 -13.35 24.60 -23.18
C ALA A 63 -14.89 24.62 -23.01
N ILE A 64 -15.42 24.52 -21.78
CA ILE A 64 -16.85 24.37 -21.51
C ILE A 64 -17.34 25.46 -20.56
N VAL A 65 -18.24 26.31 -21.04
CA VAL A 65 -18.90 27.39 -20.28
C VAL A 65 -20.38 27.06 -20.07
N GLY A 66 -20.89 27.13 -18.83
CA GLY A 66 -22.30 26.89 -18.49
C GLY A 66 -22.53 25.98 -17.27
N GLU A 67 -23.78 25.81 -16.83
CA GLU A 67 -24.13 25.06 -15.60
C GLU A 67 -23.68 23.59 -15.61
N SER A 68 -23.69 22.93 -16.77
CA SER A 68 -23.18 21.55 -16.90
C SER A 68 -21.69 21.42 -16.59
N SER A 69 -20.91 22.51 -16.72
CA SER A 69 -19.50 22.51 -16.32
C SER A 69 -19.33 22.37 -14.81
N GLN A 70 -20.26 22.91 -14.00
CA GLN A 70 -20.15 22.88 -12.55
C GLN A 70 -20.39 21.47 -11.99
N ALA A 71 -21.41 20.76 -12.48
CA ALA A 71 -21.67 19.39 -12.07
C ALA A 71 -20.49 18.44 -12.39
N ILE A 72 -19.81 18.68 -13.52
CA ILE A 72 -18.59 17.94 -13.90
C ILE A 72 -17.44 18.25 -12.94
N ARG A 73 -17.23 19.53 -12.56
CA ARG A 73 -16.22 19.92 -11.57
C ARG A 73 -16.44 19.22 -10.23
N ASP A 74 -17.66 19.24 -9.72
CA ASP A 74 -17.99 18.66 -8.42
C ASP A 74 -17.76 17.14 -8.42
N SER A 75 -18.08 16.47 -9.54
CA SER A 75 -17.80 15.04 -9.72
C SER A 75 -16.30 14.73 -9.80
N ILE A 76 -15.51 15.57 -10.47
CA ILE A 76 -14.06 15.44 -10.57
C ILE A 76 -13.42 15.63 -9.18
N ASP A 77 -13.79 16.68 -8.45
CA ASP A 77 -13.24 16.97 -7.12
C ASP A 77 -13.53 15.86 -6.11
N LYS A 78 -14.73 15.27 -6.19
CA LYS A 78 -15.09 14.10 -5.39
C LYS A 78 -14.20 12.88 -5.70
N HIS A 79 -13.83 12.65 -6.96
CA HIS A 79 -12.92 11.55 -7.31
C HIS A 79 -11.46 11.87 -6.97
N VAL A 80 -11.03 13.12 -7.11
CA VAL A 80 -9.67 13.55 -6.79
C VAL A 80 -9.34 13.36 -5.31
N THR A 81 -10.27 13.68 -4.42
CA THR A 81 -10.09 13.52 -2.96
C THR A 81 -9.93 12.07 -2.52
N GLN A 82 -10.42 11.09 -3.30
CA GLN A 82 -10.24 9.67 -3.01
C GLN A 82 -8.77 9.23 -3.16
N TYR A 83 -7.98 9.92 -3.99
CA TYR A 83 -6.56 9.62 -4.19
C TYR A 83 -5.68 10.02 -3.00
N ASP A 84 -6.13 10.94 -2.14
CA ASP A 84 -5.32 11.43 -1.01
C ASP A 84 -5.07 10.34 0.04
N SER A 85 -6.02 9.42 0.23
CA SER A 85 -5.90 8.32 1.20
C SER A 85 -5.16 7.08 0.68
N ILE A 86 -4.78 7.06 -0.61
CA ILE A 86 -4.10 5.89 -1.19
C ILE A 86 -2.64 5.85 -0.74
N GLY A 87 -2.27 4.75 -0.09
CA GLY A 87 -0.91 4.51 0.38
C GLY A 87 -0.55 5.24 1.69
N GLU A 88 -1.52 5.77 2.44
CA GLU A 88 -1.31 6.41 3.75
C GLU A 88 -1.15 5.43 4.94
N LYS A 89 -1.00 4.13 4.70
CA LYS A 89 -0.81 3.12 5.76
C LYS A 89 0.65 2.76 6.00
#